data_AF-A0A842WEE1-F1
#
_entry.id   AF-A0A842WEE1-F1
#
_cell.length_a   1.000
_cell.length_b   1.000
_cell.length_c   1.000
_cell.angle_alpha   90.00
_cell.angle_beta   90.00
_cell.angle_gamma   90.00
#
_symmetry.space_group_name_H-M   'P 1'
#
loop_
_entity.id
_entity.type
_entity.pdbx_description
1 polymer ?
#
loop_
_entity_poly.entity_id
_entity_poly.type
_entity_poly.pdbx_seq_one_letter_code
_entity_poly.pdbx_strand_id
1 'polypeptide(L)'
;MRSKILDENTLSDELVSQVKKLVRRIKRRHTLVQVVSDELSKDKASLVTIGKEQFFKDLEAEVPEIYGNHDMHTDSGTVRINYKVKTSPKTEINGQPAAAYLKGEFGSYYDKLFKESEAKTLTADEAELKAQAKLTPELFGIQLKAGLTPAQLMQLVQACPDALELSVPDIEKYAQVYPADVETTTSVKPANGFLDNLADIPASLVKQAKDYLVELLKQDMSPAVVCGNASQKKPKK
;
A
#
# COMPACT_ATOMS: atom_id res chain seq x y z
N MET A 1 58.51 -43.29 -12.80
CA MET A 1 57.43 -42.26 -12.86
C MET A 1 56.22 -42.68 -12.02
N ARG A 2 56.35 -42.83 -10.68
CA ARG A 2 55.22 -43.17 -9.80
C ARG A 2 55.16 -42.38 -8.49
N SER A 3 56.07 -41.43 -8.24
CA SER A 3 56.11 -40.68 -6.97
C SER A 3 55.61 -39.24 -7.03
N LYS A 4 55.07 -38.77 -8.17
CA LYS A 4 54.46 -37.42 -8.26
C LYS A 4 52.92 -37.43 -8.19
N ILE A 5 52.28 -38.60 -8.31
CA ILE A 5 50.80 -38.72 -8.35
C ILE A 5 50.21 -38.91 -6.94
N LEU A 6 51.00 -39.34 -5.95
CA LEU A 6 50.50 -39.52 -4.57
C LEU A 6 50.39 -38.19 -3.78
N ASP A 7 51.24 -37.20 -4.06
CA ASP A 7 51.22 -35.91 -3.35
C ASP A 7 50.11 -34.96 -3.84
N GLU A 8 49.68 -35.07 -5.10
CA GLU A 8 48.57 -34.26 -5.63
C GLU A 8 47.20 -34.70 -5.06
N ASN A 9 47.02 -36.00 -4.81
CA ASN A 9 45.76 -36.51 -4.26
C ASN A 9 45.60 -36.18 -2.76
N THR A 10 46.67 -36.21 -1.97
CA THR A 10 46.63 -35.82 -0.55
C THR A 10 46.46 -34.32 -0.36
N LEU A 11 47.11 -33.48 -1.19
CA LEU A 11 46.86 -32.03 -1.22
C LEU A 11 45.42 -31.70 -1.62
N SER A 12 44.86 -32.43 -2.58
CA SER A 12 43.46 -32.31 -3.00
C SER A 12 42.49 -32.67 -1.87
N ASP A 13 42.72 -33.77 -1.16
CA ASP A 13 41.88 -34.21 -0.05
C ASP A 13 41.93 -33.25 1.15
N GLU A 14 43.10 -32.69 1.44
CA GLU A 14 43.28 -31.70 2.50
C GLU A 14 42.59 -30.37 2.16
N LEU A 15 42.68 -29.93 0.90
CA LEU A 15 41.95 -28.76 0.41
C LEU A 15 40.43 -28.97 0.48
N VAL A 16 39.95 -30.14 0.05
CA VAL A 16 38.53 -30.53 0.13
C VAL A 16 38.06 -30.57 1.58
N SER A 17 38.88 -31.04 2.52
CA SER A 17 38.59 -31.05 3.95
C SER A 17 38.48 -29.62 4.53
N GLN A 18 39.38 -28.72 4.14
CA GLN A 18 39.34 -27.31 4.54
C GLN A 18 38.10 -26.59 3.98
N VAL A 19 37.77 -26.81 2.71
CA VAL A 19 36.56 -26.27 2.07
C VAL A 19 35.31 -26.78 2.79
N LYS A 20 35.22 -28.08 3.10
CA LYS A 20 34.10 -28.64 3.89
C LYS A 20 33.97 -27.99 5.27
N LYS A 21 35.08 -27.72 5.97
CA LYS A 21 35.08 -27.01 7.27
C LYS A 21 34.60 -25.55 7.13
N LEU A 22 34.98 -24.86 6.05
CA LEU A 22 34.51 -23.50 5.77
C LEU A 22 33.02 -23.47 5.41
N VAL A 23 32.56 -24.36 4.54
CA VAL A 23 31.14 -24.49 4.17
C VAL A 23 30.27 -24.75 5.40
N ARG A 24 30.70 -25.62 6.33
CA ARG A 24 29.99 -25.85 7.60
C ARG A 24 29.93 -24.59 8.48
N ARG A 25 31.03 -23.81 8.54
CA ARG A 25 31.06 -22.54 9.30
C ARG A 25 30.15 -21.48 8.67
N ILE A 26 30.15 -21.36 7.35
CA ILE A 26 29.27 -20.45 6.61
C ILE A 26 27.80 -20.83 6.84
N LYS A 27 27.45 -22.12 6.71
CA LYS A 27 26.08 -22.60 6.96
C LYS A 27 25.60 -22.28 8.38
N ARG A 28 26.44 -22.49 9.40
CA ARG A 28 26.11 -22.12 10.80
C ARG A 28 25.90 -20.63 10.99
N ARG A 29 26.77 -19.79 10.42
CA ARG A 29 26.61 -18.32 10.47
C ARG A 29 25.34 -17.87 9.77
N HIS A 30 25.00 -18.47 8.63
CA HIS A 30 23.77 -18.15 7.91
C HIS A 30 22.52 -18.51 8.73
N THR A 31 22.50 -19.68 9.39
CA THR A 31 21.40 -20.05 10.31
C THR A 31 21.29 -19.08 11.49
N LEU A 32 22.40 -18.65 12.09
CA LEU A 32 22.37 -17.66 13.18
C LEU A 32 21.83 -16.30 12.71
N VAL A 33 22.24 -15.84 11.51
CA VAL A 33 21.69 -14.62 10.91
C VAL A 33 20.19 -14.76 10.66
N GLN A 34 19.74 -15.93 10.21
CA GLN A 34 18.32 -16.20 10.01
C GLN A 34 17.54 -16.15 11.33
N VAL A 35 18.05 -16.79 12.38
CA VAL A 35 17.43 -16.76 13.73
C VAL A 35 17.34 -15.33 14.25
N VAL A 36 18.42 -14.54 14.16
CA VAL A 36 18.42 -13.13 14.57
C VAL A 36 17.45 -12.30 13.71
N SER A 37 17.37 -12.58 12.40
CA SER A 37 16.41 -11.92 11.51
C SER A 37 14.96 -12.24 11.88
N ASP A 38 14.68 -13.50 12.23
CA ASP A 38 13.35 -13.96 12.62
C ASP A 38 12.96 -13.39 14.00
N GLU A 39 13.88 -13.35 14.95
CA GLU A 39 13.71 -12.70 16.27
C GLU A 39 13.45 -11.19 16.12
N LEU A 40 14.26 -10.48 15.35
CA LEU A 40 14.04 -9.04 15.06
C LEU A 40 12.70 -8.78 14.34
N SER A 41 12.28 -9.70 13.47
CA SER A 41 10.98 -9.61 12.79
C SER A 41 9.82 -9.81 13.76
N LYS A 42 9.96 -10.74 14.71
CA LYS A 42 9.00 -10.99 15.77
C LYS A 42 8.91 -9.83 16.77
N ASP A 43 10.05 -9.26 17.15
CA ASP A 43 10.10 -8.09 18.03
C ASP A 43 9.50 -6.86 17.34
N LYS A 44 9.81 -6.66 16.05
CA LYS A 44 9.16 -5.63 15.23
C LYS A 44 7.64 -5.82 15.17
N ALA A 45 7.16 -7.05 14.94
CA ALA A 45 5.72 -7.34 14.90
C ALA A 45 5.05 -7.05 16.26
N SER A 46 5.70 -7.42 17.36
CA SER A 46 5.20 -7.18 18.72
C SER A 46 5.16 -5.68 19.03
N LEU A 47 6.21 -4.93 18.72
CA LEU A 47 6.27 -3.47 18.87
C LEU A 47 5.19 -2.76 18.03
N VAL A 48 4.97 -3.22 16.79
CA VAL A 48 3.87 -2.73 15.95
C VAL A 48 2.53 -2.91 16.65
N THR A 49 2.26 -4.09 17.20
CA THR A 49 0.99 -4.40 17.87
C THR A 49 0.79 -3.50 19.09
N ILE A 50 1.77 -3.42 19.98
CA ILE A 50 1.68 -2.59 21.20
C ILE A 50 1.51 -1.11 20.81
N GLY A 51 2.26 -0.62 19.82
CA GLY A 51 2.13 0.76 19.39
C GLY A 51 0.78 1.03 18.72
N LYS A 52 0.19 0.05 18.02
CA LYS A 52 -1.16 0.17 17.44
C LYS A 52 -2.20 0.31 18.54
N GLU A 53 -2.12 -0.54 19.56
CA GLU A 53 -3.01 -0.46 20.72
C GLU A 53 -2.88 0.88 21.44
N GLN A 54 -1.66 1.39 21.62
CA GLN A 54 -1.44 2.70 22.24
C GLN A 54 -1.98 3.84 21.37
N PHE A 55 -1.74 3.81 20.05
CA PHE A 55 -2.27 4.78 19.10
C PHE A 55 -3.80 4.85 19.14
N PHE A 56 -4.50 3.71 19.22
CA PHE A 56 -5.95 3.68 19.35
C PHE A 56 -6.44 4.22 20.70
N LYS A 57 -5.74 3.91 21.79
CA LYS A 57 -6.05 4.50 23.10
C LYS A 57 -5.91 6.02 23.10
N ASP A 58 -4.86 6.55 22.45
CA ASP A 58 -4.63 7.99 22.38
C ASP A 58 -5.68 8.70 21.49
N LEU A 59 -6.14 8.04 20.42
CA LEU A 59 -7.31 8.48 19.63
C LEU A 59 -8.56 8.62 20.48
N GLU A 60 -8.85 7.61 21.31
CA GLU A 60 -10.02 7.56 22.19
C GLU A 60 -9.93 8.55 23.37
N ALA A 61 -8.73 8.79 23.91
CA ALA A 61 -8.50 9.57 25.13
C ALA A 61 -8.55 11.11 24.97
N GLU A 62 -9.16 11.64 23.91
CA GLU A 62 -9.28 13.09 23.67
C GLU A 62 -7.94 13.86 23.62
N VAL A 63 -6.82 13.19 23.37
CA VAL A 63 -5.51 13.84 23.33
C VAL A 63 -5.37 14.65 22.03
N PRO A 64 -5.11 15.98 22.08
CA PRO A 64 -5.03 16.83 20.89
C PRO A 64 -3.78 16.61 20.05
N GLU A 65 -2.74 15.97 20.60
CA GLU A 65 -1.48 15.67 19.92
C GLU A 65 -1.34 14.17 19.63
N ILE A 66 -2.06 13.70 18.61
CA ILE A 66 -1.82 12.36 18.05
C ILE A 66 -0.79 12.52 16.93
N TYR A 67 0.39 13.01 17.28
CA TYR A 67 1.52 12.90 16.37
C TYR A 67 1.91 11.44 16.35
N GLY A 68 1.74 10.80 15.20
CA GLY A 68 1.94 9.36 14.99
C GLY A 68 3.39 8.90 15.16
N ASN A 69 4.07 9.31 16.21
CA ASN A 69 5.42 8.92 16.61
C ASN A 69 5.32 8.46 18.08
N HIS A 70 5.24 7.15 18.32
CA HIS A 70 5.31 6.62 19.69
C HIS A 70 6.73 6.22 20.02
N ASP A 71 7.31 6.83 21.04
CA ASP A 71 8.58 6.43 21.61
C ASP A 71 8.35 5.27 22.58
N MET A 72 8.90 4.11 22.26
CA MET A 72 8.86 2.90 23.08
C MET A 72 10.21 2.62 23.68
N HIS A 73 10.27 2.51 25.01
CA HIS A 73 11.49 2.18 25.72
C HIS A 73 11.59 0.66 25.91
N THR A 74 12.66 0.08 25.37
CA THR A 74 13.04 -1.34 25.55
C THR A 74 14.37 -1.41 26.29
N ASP A 75 14.72 -2.57 26.83
CA ASP A 75 16.02 -2.80 27.49
C ASP A 75 17.23 -2.50 26.58
N SER A 76 17.03 -2.56 25.25
CA SER A 76 18.06 -2.34 24.23
C SER A 76 18.10 -0.90 23.70
N GLY A 77 17.17 -0.02 24.11
CA GLY A 77 17.10 1.37 23.64
C GLY A 77 15.67 1.85 23.38
N THR A 78 15.57 3.07 22.86
CA THR A 78 14.27 3.69 22.49
C THR A 78 13.98 3.44 21.01
N VAL A 79 12.82 2.88 20.72
CA VAL A 79 12.31 2.64 19.36
C VAL A 79 11.19 3.64 19.09
N ARG A 80 11.30 4.40 18.00
CA ARG A 80 10.22 5.30 17.56
C ARG A 80 9.37 4.59 16.50
N ILE A 81 8.08 4.46 16.76
CA ILE A 81 7.13 3.88 15.80
C ILE A 81 6.38 5.01 15.13
N ASN A 82 6.57 5.13 13.81
CA ASN A 82 5.89 6.14 13.00
C ASN A 82 4.64 5.53 12.33
N TYR A 83 3.47 6.02 12.67
CA TYR A 83 2.22 5.60 12.05
C TYR A 83 1.92 6.49 10.85
N LYS A 84 2.07 5.93 9.64
CA LYS A 84 1.52 6.55 8.43
C LYS A 84 0.14 5.96 8.17
N VAL A 85 -0.88 6.73 8.53
CA VAL A 85 -2.25 6.41 8.18
C VAL A 85 -2.42 6.49 6.67
N LYS A 86 -2.66 5.34 6.03
CA LYS A 86 -3.19 5.25 4.67
C LYS A 86 -4.59 4.66 4.79
N THR A 87 -5.59 5.38 4.31
CA THR A 87 -6.98 4.92 4.26
C THR A 87 -7.37 4.66 2.82
N SER A 88 -8.05 3.55 2.55
CA SER A 88 -8.67 3.35 1.25
C SER A 88 -9.90 4.26 1.11
N PRO A 89 -10.15 4.82 -0.08
CA PRO A 89 -11.38 5.53 -0.35
C PRO A 89 -12.59 4.61 -0.15
N LYS A 90 -13.66 5.10 0.46
CA LYS A 90 -14.92 4.38 0.65
C LYS A 90 -16.00 4.93 -0.26
N THR A 91 -16.69 4.04 -0.96
CA THR A 91 -17.81 4.37 -1.86
C THR A 91 -19.15 4.25 -1.15
N GLU A 92 -19.24 3.38 -0.14
CA GLU A 92 -20.46 3.07 0.60
C GLU A 92 -20.19 2.91 2.10
N ILE A 93 -21.12 3.38 2.93
CA ILE A 93 -21.14 3.22 4.39
C ILE A 93 -22.58 2.85 4.79
N ASN A 94 -22.76 1.74 5.52
CA ASN A 94 -24.06 1.29 6.03
C ASN A 94 -25.18 1.20 4.97
N GLY A 95 -24.88 0.75 3.74
CA GLY A 95 -25.89 0.65 2.68
C GLY A 95 -26.14 1.96 1.91
N GLN A 96 -25.41 3.03 2.22
CA GLN A 96 -25.62 4.37 1.66
C GLN A 96 -24.34 4.90 1.00
N PRO A 97 -24.45 5.78 -0.03
CA PRO A 97 -23.29 6.45 -0.60
C PRO A 97 -22.48 7.16 0.49
N ALA A 98 -21.18 6.87 0.58
CA ALA A 98 -20.34 7.33 1.68
C ALA A 98 -20.37 8.86 1.84
N ALA A 99 -20.37 9.59 0.72
CA ALA A 99 -20.45 11.06 0.71
C ALA A 99 -21.78 11.56 1.29
N ALA A 100 -22.91 10.93 0.95
CA ALA A 100 -24.22 11.32 1.45
C ALA A 100 -24.34 11.05 2.95
N TYR A 101 -23.92 9.87 3.40
CA TYR A 101 -23.91 9.50 4.82
C TYR A 101 -23.08 10.48 5.65
N LEU A 102 -21.83 10.73 5.25
CA LEU A 102 -20.92 11.62 5.96
C LEU A 102 -21.34 13.10 5.90
N LYS A 103 -21.95 13.56 4.80
CA LYS A 103 -22.54 14.91 4.75
C LYS A 103 -23.71 15.05 5.72
N GLY A 104 -24.52 14.01 5.91
CA GLY A 104 -25.59 13.98 6.89
C GLY A 104 -25.07 14.08 8.33
N GLU A 105 -24.01 13.33 8.65
CA GLU A 105 -23.42 13.29 9.99
C GLU A 105 -22.62 14.57 10.32
N PHE A 106 -21.81 15.06 9.38
CA PHE A 106 -20.84 16.13 9.64
C PHE A 106 -21.27 17.50 9.11
N GLY A 107 -22.34 17.59 8.32
CA GLY A 107 -22.92 18.83 7.84
C GLY A 107 -21.87 19.78 7.23
N SER A 108 -21.79 21.01 7.75
CA SER A 108 -20.84 22.03 7.30
C SER A 108 -19.37 21.71 7.58
N TYR A 109 -19.08 20.70 8.40
CA TYR A 109 -17.72 20.26 8.70
C TYR A 109 -17.23 19.16 7.74
N TYR A 110 -18.12 18.64 6.89
CA TYR A 110 -17.81 17.57 5.95
C TYR A 110 -16.56 17.88 5.11
N ASP A 111 -16.52 19.03 4.42
CA ASP A 111 -15.40 19.39 3.52
C ASP A 111 -14.08 19.65 4.26
N LYS A 112 -14.13 19.93 5.57
CA LYS A 112 -12.92 20.04 6.41
C LYS A 112 -12.35 18.68 6.79
N LEU A 113 -13.23 17.70 6.99
CA LEU A 113 -12.87 16.38 7.48
C LEU A 113 -12.65 15.39 6.34
N PHE A 114 -13.31 15.57 5.20
CA PHE A 114 -13.32 14.57 4.14
C PHE A 114 -12.96 15.18 2.79
N LYS A 115 -12.42 14.32 1.93
CA LYS A 115 -12.15 14.62 0.54
C LYS A 115 -12.83 13.58 -0.34
N GLU A 116 -13.64 14.07 -1.26
CA GLU A 116 -14.22 13.27 -2.33
C GLU A 116 -13.20 13.03 -3.43
N SER A 117 -13.29 11.86 -4.04
CA SER A 117 -12.58 11.48 -5.25
C SER A 117 -13.56 10.71 -6.10
N GLU A 118 -13.79 11.20 -7.30
CA GLU A 118 -14.58 10.50 -8.30
C GLU A 118 -13.67 9.54 -9.06
N ALA A 119 -14.19 8.34 -9.30
CA ALA A 119 -13.62 7.41 -10.25
C ALA A 119 -14.70 7.12 -11.29
N LYS A 120 -14.34 7.27 -12.56
CA LYS A 120 -15.18 6.88 -13.67
C LYS A 120 -14.80 5.47 -14.10
N THR A 121 -15.81 4.64 -14.32
CA THR A 121 -15.64 3.27 -14.79
C THR A 121 -16.58 3.05 -15.96
N LEU A 122 -16.04 2.41 -17.00
CA LEU A 122 -16.78 2.17 -18.23
C LEU A 122 -17.68 0.94 -18.05
N THR A 123 -18.96 1.09 -18.39
CA THR A 123 -19.99 0.04 -18.23
C THR A 123 -20.49 -0.52 -19.55
N ALA A 124 -20.21 0.14 -20.68
CA ALA A 124 -20.57 -0.35 -21.99
C ALA A 124 -19.92 -1.70 -22.29
N ASP A 125 -20.69 -2.58 -22.95
CA ASP A 125 -20.20 -3.89 -23.38
C ASP A 125 -19.40 -3.82 -24.69
N GLU A 126 -18.76 -4.93 -25.07
CA GLU A 126 -17.90 -4.97 -26.26
C GLU A 126 -18.67 -4.67 -27.57
N ALA A 127 -19.96 -5.00 -27.65
CA ALA A 127 -20.76 -4.76 -28.84
C ALA A 127 -21.13 -3.27 -28.97
N GLU A 128 -21.50 -2.65 -27.86
CA GLU A 128 -21.81 -1.24 -27.74
C GLU A 128 -20.57 -0.37 -28.02
N LEU A 129 -19.42 -0.71 -27.43
CA LEU A 129 -18.15 -0.03 -27.71
C LEU A 129 -17.77 -0.12 -29.20
N LYS A 130 -17.98 -1.26 -29.85
CA LYS A 130 -17.74 -1.42 -31.30
C LYS A 130 -18.70 -0.60 -32.15
N ALA A 131 -19.95 -0.45 -31.74
CA ALA A 131 -20.91 0.40 -32.44
C ALA A 131 -20.54 1.89 -32.31
N GLN A 132 -20.16 2.33 -31.11
CA GLN A 132 -19.75 3.70 -30.84
C GLN A 132 -18.42 4.06 -31.49
N ALA A 133 -17.44 3.14 -31.52
CA ALA A 133 -16.18 3.35 -32.22
C ALA A 133 -16.34 3.55 -33.74
N LYS A 134 -17.42 3.05 -34.34
CA LYS A 134 -17.76 3.35 -35.75
C LYS A 134 -18.29 4.77 -35.93
N LEU A 135 -18.94 5.32 -34.92
CA LEU A 135 -19.56 6.66 -34.95
C LEU A 135 -18.56 7.75 -34.56
N THR A 136 -17.75 7.52 -33.53
CA THR A 136 -16.79 8.47 -32.94
C THR A 136 -15.44 7.79 -32.68
N PRO A 137 -14.69 7.42 -33.74
CA PRO A 137 -13.45 6.64 -33.62
C PRO A 137 -12.35 7.34 -32.81
N GLU A 138 -12.36 8.67 -32.73
CA GLU A 138 -11.38 9.49 -32.02
C GLU A 138 -11.44 9.40 -30.49
N LEU A 139 -12.46 8.72 -29.94
CA LEU A 139 -12.58 8.45 -28.51
C LEU A 139 -11.96 7.12 -28.10
N PHE A 140 -11.50 6.32 -29.06
CA PHE A 140 -11.05 4.95 -28.84
C PHE A 140 -9.59 4.75 -29.24
N GLY A 141 -8.88 3.98 -28.42
CA GLY A 141 -7.56 3.43 -28.71
C GLY A 141 -7.69 1.96 -29.05
N ILE A 142 -6.91 1.49 -30.03
CA ILE A 142 -6.85 0.07 -30.37
C ILE A 142 -5.68 -0.55 -29.62
N GLN A 143 -5.94 -1.59 -28.84
CA GLN A 143 -4.93 -2.41 -28.19
C GLN A 143 -5.07 -3.87 -28.63
N LEU A 144 -4.05 -4.69 -28.40
CA LEU A 144 -4.18 -6.13 -28.56
C LEU A 144 -4.67 -6.75 -27.26
N LYS A 145 -5.55 -7.76 -27.36
CA LYS A 145 -6.00 -8.55 -26.21
C LYS A 145 -4.86 -9.32 -25.49
N ALA A 146 -3.63 -9.33 -26.00
CA ALA A 146 -2.48 -10.02 -25.40
C ALA A 146 -1.13 -9.34 -25.67
N GLY A 147 -0.18 -9.49 -24.74
CA GLY A 147 1.18 -8.94 -24.77
C GLY A 147 2.10 -9.56 -25.83
N LEU A 148 1.85 -9.21 -27.10
CA LEU A 148 2.61 -9.67 -28.27
C LEU A 148 3.71 -8.68 -28.69
N THR A 149 4.73 -9.19 -29.37
CA THR A 149 5.78 -8.34 -29.97
C THR A 149 5.29 -7.62 -31.23
N PRO A 150 5.87 -6.47 -31.63
CA PRO A 150 5.41 -5.71 -32.79
C PRO A 150 5.35 -6.49 -34.13
N ALA A 151 6.23 -7.48 -34.33
CA ALA A 151 6.22 -8.31 -35.53
C ALA A 151 5.05 -9.32 -35.54
N GLN A 152 4.76 -9.90 -34.38
CA GLN A 152 3.58 -10.78 -34.20
C GLN A 152 2.28 -9.97 -34.31
N LEU A 153 2.29 -8.72 -33.86
CA LEU A 153 1.19 -7.77 -33.97
C LEU A 153 0.80 -7.49 -35.44
N MET A 154 1.78 -7.26 -36.32
CA MET A 154 1.51 -7.05 -37.75
C MET A 154 0.89 -8.26 -38.44
N GLN A 155 1.33 -9.48 -38.11
CA GLN A 155 0.74 -10.71 -38.67
C GLN A 155 -0.68 -10.96 -38.13
N LEU A 156 -0.92 -10.67 -36.84
CA LEU A 156 -2.22 -10.89 -36.20
C LEU A 156 -3.29 -9.92 -36.71
N VAL A 157 -2.95 -8.64 -36.89
CA VAL A 157 -3.87 -7.61 -37.44
C VAL A 157 -4.34 -7.98 -38.85
N GLN A 158 -3.45 -8.57 -39.66
CA GLN A 158 -3.77 -8.99 -41.03
C GLN A 158 -4.61 -10.27 -41.07
N ALA A 159 -4.38 -11.21 -40.15
CA ALA A 159 -5.04 -12.52 -40.15
C ALA A 159 -6.38 -12.53 -39.41
N CYS A 160 -6.48 -11.80 -38.29
CA CYS A 160 -7.60 -11.82 -37.37
C CYS A 160 -7.86 -10.41 -36.79
N PRO A 161 -8.50 -9.49 -37.54
CA PRO A 161 -8.81 -8.15 -37.06
C PRO A 161 -9.68 -8.15 -35.78
N ASP A 162 -10.43 -9.22 -35.51
CA ASP A 162 -11.22 -9.40 -34.26
C ASP A 162 -10.36 -9.62 -33.01
N ALA A 163 -9.05 -9.83 -33.15
CA ALA A 163 -8.12 -9.94 -32.03
C ALA A 163 -7.75 -8.58 -31.40
N LEU A 164 -8.25 -7.49 -31.98
CA LEU A 164 -8.09 -6.13 -31.48
C LEU A 164 -9.12 -5.84 -30.38
N GLU A 165 -8.64 -5.26 -29.28
CA GLU A 165 -9.45 -4.74 -28.19
C GLU A 165 -9.65 -3.23 -28.38
N LEU A 166 -10.89 -2.78 -28.24
CA LEU A 166 -11.19 -1.37 -28.12
C LEU A 166 -10.96 -0.95 -26.68
N SER A 167 -10.13 0.05 -26.50
CA SER A 167 -9.90 0.71 -25.22
C SER A 167 -10.38 2.14 -25.31
N VAL A 168 -10.84 2.70 -24.19
CA VAL A 168 -11.15 4.13 -24.06
C VAL A 168 -10.00 4.78 -23.30
N PRO A 169 -9.04 5.41 -23.99
CA PRO A 169 -7.83 5.96 -23.36
C PRO A 169 -8.15 7.21 -22.52
N ASP A 170 -9.20 7.94 -22.88
CA ASP A 170 -9.64 9.15 -22.18
C ASP A 170 -11.12 8.98 -21.79
N ILE A 171 -11.33 8.40 -20.60
CA ILE A 171 -12.67 8.15 -20.07
C ILE A 171 -13.43 9.45 -19.75
N GLU A 172 -12.72 10.54 -19.49
CA GLU A 172 -13.34 11.85 -19.21
C GLU A 172 -13.98 12.41 -20.48
N LYS A 173 -13.23 12.41 -21.58
CA LYS A 173 -13.73 12.84 -22.89
C LYS A 173 -14.82 11.91 -23.40
N TYR A 174 -14.67 10.59 -23.19
CA TYR A 174 -15.69 9.62 -23.58
C TYR A 174 -17.01 9.82 -22.80
N ALA A 175 -16.94 10.05 -21.49
CA ALA A 175 -18.12 10.32 -20.65
C ALA A 175 -18.91 11.57 -21.07
N GLN A 176 -18.26 12.56 -21.71
CA GLN A 176 -18.95 13.75 -22.24
C GLN A 176 -19.85 13.42 -23.44
N VAL A 177 -19.51 12.37 -24.20
CA VAL A 177 -20.23 11.95 -25.40
C VAL A 177 -21.22 10.83 -25.09
N TYR A 178 -20.82 9.88 -24.24
CA TYR A 178 -21.62 8.72 -23.84
C TYR A 178 -21.76 8.64 -22.30
N PRO A 179 -22.49 9.58 -21.67
CA PRO A 179 -22.60 9.63 -20.21
C PRO A 179 -23.38 8.46 -19.60
N ALA A 180 -24.22 7.77 -20.38
CA ALA A 180 -24.98 6.61 -19.93
C ALA A 180 -24.10 5.35 -19.76
N ASP A 181 -22.92 5.34 -20.39
CA ASP A 181 -22.02 4.18 -20.47
C ASP A 181 -20.83 4.29 -19.52
N VAL A 182 -20.90 5.26 -18.61
CA VAL A 182 -19.89 5.53 -17.60
C VAL A 182 -20.56 5.66 -16.25
N GLU A 183 -20.20 4.75 -15.35
CA GLU A 183 -20.57 4.87 -13.95
C GLU A 183 -19.57 5.79 -13.24
N THR A 184 -20.08 6.80 -12.56
CA THR A 184 -19.26 7.68 -11.71
C THR A 184 -19.42 7.24 -10.27
N THR A 185 -18.39 6.60 -9.74
CA THR A 185 -18.37 6.17 -8.35
C THR A 185 -17.68 7.24 -7.53
N THR A 186 -18.44 7.90 -6.66
CA THR A 186 -17.89 8.86 -5.70
C THR A 186 -17.34 8.10 -4.50
N SER A 187 -16.06 8.28 -4.23
CA SER A 187 -15.40 7.72 -3.06
C SER A 187 -14.96 8.83 -2.11
N VAL A 188 -14.92 8.54 -0.82
CA VAL A 188 -14.57 9.49 0.23
C VAL A 188 -13.39 8.96 1.02
N LYS A 189 -12.47 9.85 1.38
CA LYS A 189 -11.39 9.56 2.34
C LYS A 189 -11.21 10.72 3.30
N PRO A 190 -10.62 10.50 4.49
CA PRO A 190 -10.16 11.57 5.36
C PRO A 190 -9.30 12.61 4.61
N ALA A 191 -9.55 13.88 4.90
CA ALA A 191 -8.74 14.98 4.40
C ALA A 191 -7.33 14.97 5.02
N ASN A 192 -6.38 15.64 4.36
CA ASN A 192 -5.07 15.87 4.96
C ASN A 192 -5.24 16.76 6.20
N GLY A 193 -4.56 16.41 7.30
CA GLY A 193 -4.73 17.13 8.57
C GLY A 193 -6.08 16.85 9.24
N PHE A 194 -6.74 15.71 8.95
CA PHE A 194 -8.01 15.31 9.57
C PHE A 194 -8.04 15.57 11.08
N LEU A 195 -7.00 15.15 11.79
CA LEU A 195 -6.87 15.27 13.24
C LEU A 195 -6.69 16.73 13.67
N ASP A 196 -5.90 17.51 12.95
CA ASP A 196 -5.72 18.95 13.22
C ASP A 196 -7.05 19.70 13.04
N ASN A 197 -7.83 19.31 12.02
CA ASN A 197 -9.14 19.90 11.74
C ASN A 197 -10.20 19.55 12.81
N LEU A 198 -9.97 18.54 13.67
CA LEU A 198 -10.87 18.24 14.79
C LEU A 198 -10.86 19.33 15.87
N ALA A 199 -9.80 20.15 15.96
CA ALA A 199 -9.73 21.24 16.93
C ALA A 199 -10.81 22.31 16.69
N ASP A 200 -11.26 22.45 15.44
CA ASP A 200 -12.19 23.50 15.00
C ASP A 200 -13.65 23.01 14.86
N ILE A 201 -13.97 21.81 15.36
CA ILE A 201 -15.32 21.24 15.29
C ILE A 201 -15.94 21.02 16.68
N PRO A 202 -17.29 21.01 16.80
CA PRO A 202 -17.98 20.80 18.07
C PRO A 202 -17.60 19.46 18.71
N ALA A 203 -17.41 19.44 20.02
CA ALA A 203 -17.05 18.24 20.79
C ALA A 203 -17.99 17.04 20.53
N SER A 204 -19.28 17.31 20.29
CA SER A 204 -20.26 16.29 19.92
C SER A 204 -19.94 15.57 18.61
N LEU A 205 -19.35 16.27 17.64
CA LEU A 205 -18.93 15.72 16.34
C LEU A 205 -17.51 15.16 16.38
N VAL A 206 -16.64 15.66 17.27
CA VAL A 206 -15.27 15.15 17.46
C VAL A 206 -15.29 13.65 17.74
N LYS A 207 -16.16 13.21 18.67
CA LYS A 207 -16.29 11.80 19.00
C LYS A 207 -16.70 10.96 17.79
N GLN A 208 -17.73 11.37 17.06
CA GLN A 208 -18.20 10.66 15.86
C GLN A 208 -17.13 10.60 14.76
N ALA A 209 -16.40 11.69 14.53
CA ALA A 209 -15.32 11.75 13.55
C ALA A 209 -14.17 10.79 13.90
N LYS A 210 -13.86 10.69 15.19
CA LYS A 210 -12.85 9.76 15.72
C LYS A 210 -13.30 8.31 15.62
N ASP A 211 -14.53 8.01 16.01
CA ASP A 211 -15.10 6.66 15.91
C ASP A 211 -15.07 6.17 14.45
N TYR A 212 -15.46 7.03 13.51
CA TYR A 212 -15.36 6.75 12.09
C TYR A 212 -13.91 6.50 11.63
N LEU A 213 -12.97 7.34 12.06
CA LEU A 213 -11.55 7.15 11.73
C LEU A 213 -11.03 5.83 12.30
N VAL A 214 -11.40 5.46 13.53
CA VAL A 214 -11.03 4.17 14.14
C VAL A 214 -11.58 3.00 13.32
N GLU A 215 -12.84 3.04 12.90
CA GLU A 215 -13.42 2.01 12.04
C GLU A 215 -12.73 1.89 10.68
N LEU A 216 -12.40 3.02 10.05
CA LEU A 216 -11.61 3.03 8.82
C LEU A 216 -10.23 2.42 9.00
N LEU A 217 -9.53 2.77 10.09
CA LEU A 217 -8.16 2.33 10.33
C LEU A 217 -8.05 0.87 10.75
N LYS A 218 -9.10 0.27 11.32
CA LYS A 218 -9.14 -1.17 11.58
C LYS A 218 -8.91 -2.00 10.32
N GLN A 219 -9.22 -1.46 9.13
CA GLN A 219 -9.14 -2.19 7.86
C GLN A 219 -7.84 -1.96 7.08
N ASP A 220 -7.21 -0.77 7.16
CA ASP A 220 -6.18 -0.37 6.18
C ASP A 220 -4.86 0.21 6.76
N MET A 221 -4.64 0.17 8.08
CA MET A 221 -3.49 0.86 8.66
C MET A 221 -2.15 0.12 8.45
N SER A 222 -1.22 0.76 7.72
CA SER A 222 0.16 0.29 7.51
C SER A 222 1.14 1.01 8.46
N PRO A 223 1.60 0.35 9.55
CA PRO A 223 2.57 0.93 10.47
C PRO A 223 3.98 0.93 9.86
N ALA A 224 4.74 2.02 10.04
CA ALA A 224 6.14 2.10 9.67
C ALA A 224 7.01 2.20 10.93
N VAL A 225 7.62 1.09 11.35
CA VAL A 225 8.58 1.11 12.46
C VAL A 225 9.90 1.68 11.97
N VAL A 226 10.35 2.78 12.58
CA VAL A 226 11.69 3.34 12.35
C VAL A 226 12.54 3.03 13.56
N CYS A 227 13.26 1.91 13.52
CA CYS A 227 14.23 1.58 14.56
C CYS A 227 15.47 2.45 14.39
N GLY A 228 15.64 3.46 15.24
CA GLY A 228 16.85 4.26 15.31
C GLY A 228 17.51 4.12 16.69
N ASN A 229 18.82 3.84 16.73
CA ASN A 229 19.60 4.05 17.95
C ASN A 229 19.69 5.55 18.21
N ALA A 230 18.77 6.09 19.01
CA ALA A 230 18.93 7.39 19.63
C ALA A 230 20.01 7.28 20.71
N SER A 231 21.27 7.14 20.29
CA SER A 231 22.41 7.41 21.14
C SER A 231 22.21 8.82 21.69
N GLN A 232 21.95 8.90 22.99
CA GLN A 232 21.73 10.12 23.75
C GLN A 232 22.59 11.27 23.23
N LYS A 233 21.99 12.25 22.52
CA LYS A 233 22.63 13.55 22.37
C LYS A 233 22.60 14.18 23.77
N LYS A 234 23.73 14.08 24.49
CA LYS A 234 23.95 14.87 25.71
C LYS A 234 23.64 16.34 25.38
N PRO A 235 22.91 17.07 26.25
CA PRO A 235 22.76 18.49 26.09
C PRO A 235 24.15 19.12 26.17
N LYS A 236 24.53 19.90 25.15
CA LYS A 236 25.71 20.75 25.23
C LYS A 236 25.42 21.79 26.33
N LYS A 237 26.22 21.75 27.39
CA LYS A 237 26.35 22.86 28.34
C LYS A 237 26.94 24.07 27.63
#